data_AF-A0A2E6U2J8-F1
#
_entry.id   AF-A0A2E6U2J8-F1
#
_cell.length_a   1.000
_cell.length_b   1.000
_cell.length_c   1.000
_cell.angle_alpha   90.00
_cell.angle_beta   90.00
_cell.angle_gamma   90.00
#
_symmetry.space_group_name_H-M   'P 1'
#
loop_
_entity.id
_entity.type
_entity.pdbx_description
1 polymer ?
#
loop_
_entity_poly.entity_id
_entity_poly.type
_entity_poly.pdbx_seq_one_letter_code
_entity_poly.pdbx_strand_id
1 'polypeptide(L)'
;MTDYVFEDCEKLGFNRTRLEAVPAYFNSYLQRKKFAGISISVAREGKIALLSHQGKSAFEGGFALDDSAIFRIYSMTKPITSVAIMQLYEKSVIKLTDPITKFIPAFKDVKVFDKGTPKDYTVREPERMINIHDLLTHQAGLTYDFLLEHPVDALYRNEKINGARSEKLNTAELCAKLAEMPLLFSPGTAWNYSVATDVLGHIVELASGKTLDAYFKDHILDPLGMVDTFFHIPDDKRDRLMHNYSYDPLKRETKLADSPERTIYRPGRAFLSGGGGLLSTMEDY
;
A
#
# COMPACT_ATOMS: atom_id res chain seq x y z
N MET A 1 12.42 -6.16 19.64
CA MET A 1 12.42 -7.59 19.37
C MET A 1 11.34 -8.20 20.22
N THR A 2 10.15 -8.31 19.63
CA THR A 2 9.11 -9.18 20.18
C THR A 2 9.37 -10.53 19.56
N ASP A 3 10.21 -11.32 20.22
CA ASP A 3 10.60 -12.64 19.74
C ASP A 3 9.35 -13.45 19.40
N TYR A 4 9.34 -14.04 18.20
CA TYR A 4 8.27 -14.93 17.78
C TYR A 4 7.97 -15.98 18.85
N VAL A 5 6.72 -16.06 19.28
CA VAL A 5 6.27 -17.08 20.22
C VAL A 5 5.78 -18.28 19.42
N PHE A 6 6.59 -19.32 19.33
CA PHE A 6 6.23 -20.56 18.64
C PHE A 6 5.39 -21.48 19.52
N GLU A 7 4.50 -22.25 18.89
CA GLU A 7 3.76 -23.34 19.54
C GLU A 7 3.57 -24.50 18.58
N ASP A 8 3.38 -25.69 19.15
CA ASP A 8 2.99 -26.85 18.36
C ASP A 8 1.71 -26.56 17.57
N CYS A 9 1.78 -26.74 16.25
CA CYS A 9 0.66 -26.46 15.36
C CYS A 9 -0.60 -27.26 15.71
N GLU A 10 -0.48 -28.49 16.23
CA GLU A 10 -1.61 -29.34 16.60
C GLU A 10 -2.32 -28.82 17.85
N LYS A 11 -1.57 -28.21 18.78
CA LYS A 11 -2.18 -27.51 19.93
C LYS A 11 -2.91 -26.24 19.51
N LEU A 12 -2.46 -25.58 18.45
CA LEU A 12 -3.15 -24.46 17.80
C LEU A 12 -4.28 -24.93 16.85
N GLY A 13 -4.62 -26.22 16.85
CA GLY A 13 -5.71 -26.77 16.06
C GLY A 13 -5.45 -26.86 14.55
N PHE A 14 -4.18 -26.82 14.13
CA PHE A 14 -3.79 -27.13 12.76
C PHE A 14 -3.50 -28.61 12.59
N ASN A 15 -3.76 -29.15 11.40
CA ASN A 15 -3.26 -30.46 11.02
C ASN A 15 -1.81 -30.32 10.52
N ARG A 16 -0.86 -30.98 11.20
CA ARG A 16 0.58 -30.87 10.90
C ARG A 16 0.92 -31.15 9.44
N THR A 17 0.48 -32.30 8.93
CA THR A 17 0.76 -32.71 7.54
C THR A 17 0.25 -31.69 6.51
N ARG A 18 -0.93 -31.11 6.74
CA ARG A 18 -1.46 -30.06 5.86
C ARG A 18 -0.70 -28.74 5.97
N LEU A 19 -0.27 -28.37 7.18
CA LEU A 19 0.49 -27.15 7.40
C LEU A 19 1.88 -27.23 6.76
N GLU A 20 2.56 -28.37 6.90
CA GLU A 20 3.86 -28.64 6.25
C GLU A 20 3.77 -28.70 4.72
N ALA A 21 2.60 -29.02 4.17
CA ALA A 21 2.38 -29.00 2.71
C ALA A 21 2.40 -27.58 2.12
N VAL A 22 2.15 -26.54 2.92
CA VAL A 22 2.11 -25.14 2.46
C VAL A 22 3.46 -24.67 1.90
N PRO A 23 4.57 -24.69 2.66
CA PRO A 23 5.87 -24.31 2.11
C PRO A 23 6.35 -25.30 1.03
N ALA A 24 6.01 -26.59 1.15
CA ALA A 24 6.38 -27.59 0.14
C ALA A 24 5.77 -27.30 -1.24
N TYR A 25 4.55 -26.77 -1.30
CA TYR A 25 3.88 -26.39 -2.54
C TYR A 25 4.69 -25.35 -3.35
N PHE A 26 5.32 -24.39 -2.66
CA PHE A 26 6.07 -23.30 -3.28
C PHE A 26 7.46 -23.71 -3.78
N ASN A 27 7.97 -24.90 -3.43
CA ASN A 27 9.22 -25.44 -4.00
C ASN A 27 9.20 -25.44 -5.53
N SER A 28 8.06 -25.81 -6.13
CA SER A 28 7.90 -25.83 -7.58
C SER A 28 7.92 -24.43 -8.21
N TYR A 29 7.54 -23.39 -7.46
CA TYR A 29 7.58 -22.00 -7.92
C TYR A 29 9.01 -21.48 -7.94
N LEU A 30 9.80 -21.80 -6.91
CA LEU A 30 11.22 -21.46 -6.84
C LEU A 30 12.01 -22.17 -7.95
N GLN A 31 11.81 -23.48 -8.12
CA GLN A 31 12.48 -24.27 -9.17
C GLN A 31 12.18 -23.76 -10.59
N ARG A 32 10.94 -23.33 -10.83
CA ARG A 32 10.50 -22.75 -12.12
C ARG A 32 10.79 -21.26 -12.24
N LYS A 33 11.56 -20.68 -11.32
CA LYS A 33 11.92 -19.25 -11.27
C LYS A 33 10.69 -18.34 -11.38
N LYS A 34 9.59 -18.71 -10.70
CA LYS A 34 8.40 -17.86 -10.54
C LYS A 34 8.56 -16.87 -9.41
N PHE A 35 9.23 -17.29 -8.33
CA PHE A 35 9.68 -16.43 -7.23
C PHE A 35 11.18 -16.60 -7.05
N ALA A 36 11.88 -15.53 -6.67
CA ALA A 36 13.27 -15.62 -6.23
C ALA A 36 13.35 -16.21 -4.82
N GLY A 37 12.44 -15.77 -3.95
CA GLY A 37 12.29 -16.23 -2.59
C GLY A 37 10.88 -15.94 -2.08
N ILE A 38 10.50 -16.62 -1.00
CA ILE A 38 9.20 -16.49 -0.34
C ILE A 38 9.37 -16.68 1.17
N SER A 39 8.65 -15.87 1.94
CA SER A 39 8.47 -15.99 3.39
C SER A 39 7.00 -16.32 3.66
N ILE A 40 6.73 -17.25 4.59
CA ILE A 40 5.38 -17.69 4.95
C ILE A 40 5.31 -17.76 6.47
N SER A 41 4.32 -17.09 7.07
CA SER A 41 3.98 -17.21 8.48
C SER A 41 2.51 -17.61 8.63
N VAL A 42 2.23 -18.52 9.56
CA VAL A 42 0.87 -18.87 9.99
C VAL A 42 0.82 -18.82 11.50
N ALA A 43 -0.04 -17.95 12.02
CA ALA A 43 -0.21 -17.74 13.45
C ALA A 43 -1.67 -17.90 13.86
N ARG A 44 -1.88 -18.31 15.12
CA ARG A 44 -3.19 -18.40 15.77
C ARG A 44 -3.00 -18.16 17.26
N GLU A 45 -3.95 -17.47 17.89
CA GLU A 45 -3.93 -17.22 19.34
C GLU A 45 -2.63 -16.53 19.82
N GLY A 46 -2.08 -15.64 18.98
CA GLY A 46 -0.85 -14.91 19.28
C GLY A 46 0.43 -15.76 19.20
N LYS A 47 0.37 -16.98 18.67
CA LYS A 47 1.53 -17.88 18.53
C LYS A 47 1.71 -18.35 17.09
N ILE A 48 2.95 -18.54 16.68
CA ILE A 48 3.33 -19.02 15.35
C ILE A 48 3.29 -20.55 15.31
N ALA A 49 2.50 -21.07 14.38
CA ALA A 49 2.41 -22.50 14.06
C ALA A 49 3.37 -22.91 12.93
N LEU A 50 3.68 -21.98 12.03
CA LEU A 50 4.59 -22.19 10.90
C LEU A 50 5.29 -20.88 10.57
N LEU A 51 6.61 -20.94 10.44
CA LEU A 51 7.43 -19.91 9.83
C LEU A 51 8.38 -20.58 8.84
N SER A 52 8.43 -20.09 7.61
CA SER A 52 9.26 -20.66 6.56
C SER A 52 9.79 -19.58 5.63
N HIS A 53 11.11 -19.61 5.43
CA HIS A 53 11.81 -18.81 4.43
C HIS A 53 12.44 -19.74 3.39
N GLN A 54 12.20 -19.47 2.12
CA GLN A 54 12.72 -20.29 1.03
C GLN A 54 13.27 -19.41 -0.09
N GLY A 55 14.38 -19.83 -0.70
CA GLY A 55 14.98 -19.13 -1.84
C GLY A 55 15.88 -17.97 -1.44
N LYS A 56 15.98 -16.98 -2.33
CA LYS A 56 16.90 -15.83 -2.22
C LYS A 56 16.21 -14.52 -2.55
N SER A 57 16.86 -13.41 -2.20
CA SER A 57 16.32 -12.07 -2.44
C SER A 57 16.33 -11.66 -3.91
N ALA A 58 17.01 -12.40 -4.77
CA ALA A 58 17.10 -12.21 -6.22
C ALA A 58 17.17 -13.56 -6.97
N PHE A 59 16.81 -13.58 -8.25
CA PHE A 59 16.97 -14.78 -9.10
C PHE A 59 18.44 -15.12 -9.37
N GLU A 60 19.29 -14.09 -9.45
CA GLU A 60 20.73 -14.20 -9.63
C GLU A 60 21.41 -13.33 -8.57
N GLY A 61 22.36 -13.91 -7.84
CA GLY A 61 22.91 -13.25 -6.65
C GLY A 61 21.89 -13.14 -5.50
N GLY A 62 22.10 -12.16 -4.63
CA GLY A 62 21.26 -11.92 -3.46
C GLY A 62 21.60 -12.76 -2.23
N PHE A 63 20.97 -12.40 -1.12
CA PHE A 63 21.10 -13.08 0.17
C PHE A 63 20.06 -14.21 0.29
N ALA A 64 20.35 -15.22 1.12
CA ALA A 64 19.38 -16.25 1.48
C ALA A 64 18.31 -15.62 2.39
N LEU A 65 17.03 -15.87 2.12
CA LEU A 65 15.96 -15.25 2.93
C LEU A 65 16.02 -15.73 4.37
N ASP A 66 15.82 -14.78 5.27
CA ASP A 66 15.63 -14.96 6.70
C ASP A 66 14.60 -13.94 7.22
N ASP A 67 14.42 -13.89 8.55
CA ASP A 67 13.50 -12.99 9.25
C ASP A 67 13.79 -11.51 8.99
N SER A 68 15.03 -11.17 8.65
CA SER A 68 15.46 -9.79 8.45
C SER A 68 15.06 -9.25 7.07
N ALA A 69 14.59 -10.09 6.15
CA ALA A 69 14.26 -9.69 4.78
C ALA A 69 13.17 -8.61 4.74
N ILE A 70 13.46 -7.50 4.07
CA ILE A 70 12.56 -6.36 3.93
C ILE A 70 11.85 -6.41 2.58
N PHE A 71 10.53 -6.25 2.62
CA PHE A 71 9.64 -6.31 1.46
C PHE A 71 9.01 -4.94 1.18
N ARG A 72 8.79 -4.66 -0.10
CA ARG A 72 7.85 -3.61 -0.51
C ARG A 72 6.45 -4.15 -0.30
N ILE A 73 5.76 -3.68 0.74
CA ILE A 73 4.44 -4.20 1.09
C ILE A 73 3.31 -3.54 0.28
N TYR A 74 3.62 -2.45 -0.44
CA TYR A 74 2.69 -1.77 -1.34
C TYR A 74 1.33 -1.58 -0.67
N SER A 75 0.26 -2.12 -1.25
CA SER A 75 -1.12 -1.90 -0.81
C SER A 75 -1.43 -2.42 0.59
N MET A 76 -0.56 -3.25 1.19
CA MET A 76 -0.61 -3.57 2.62
C MET A 76 -0.31 -2.35 3.51
N THR A 77 0.17 -1.23 2.96
CA THR A 77 0.21 0.07 3.65
C THR A 77 -1.19 0.57 4.02
N LYS A 78 -2.23 0.17 3.25
CA LYS A 78 -3.59 0.69 3.41
C LYS A 78 -4.20 0.38 4.78
N PRO A 79 -4.16 -0.86 5.30
CA PRO A 79 -4.55 -1.16 6.67
C PRO A 79 -3.91 -0.27 7.73
N ILE A 80 -2.60 0.01 7.63
CA ILE A 80 -1.88 0.88 8.59
C ILE A 80 -2.41 2.32 8.52
N THR A 81 -2.62 2.84 7.31
CA THR A 81 -3.26 4.16 7.13
C THR A 81 -4.69 4.19 7.68
N SER A 82 -5.46 3.12 7.48
CA SER A 82 -6.81 3.00 8.03
C SER A 82 -6.80 2.98 9.56
N VAL A 83 -5.84 2.30 10.20
CA VAL A 83 -5.65 2.35 11.66
C VAL A 83 -5.37 3.78 12.12
N ALA A 84 -4.51 4.53 11.43
CA ALA A 84 -4.25 5.93 11.77
C ALA A 84 -5.52 6.80 11.71
N ILE A 85 -6.35 6.60 10.69
CA ILE A 85 -7.66 7.27 10.56
C ILE A 85 -8.59 6.86 11.71
N MET A 86 -8.66 5.58 12.05
CA MET A 86 -9.49 5.11 13.16
C MET A 86 -9.02 5.64 14.52
N GLN A 87 -7.72 5.77 14.75
CA GLN A 87 -7.19 6.42 15.97
C GLN A 87 -7.61 7.89 16.08
N LEU A 88 -7.62 8.63 14.96
CA LEU A 88 -8.12 10.01 14.93
C LEU A 88 -9.64 10.08 15.16
N TYR A 89 -10.38 9.09 14.65
CA TYR A 89 -11.82 8.95 14.88
C TYR A 89 -12.14 8.68 16.35
N GLU A 90 -11.44 7.74 16.99
CA GLU A 90 -11.60 7.43 18.42
C GLU A 90 -11.29 8.64 19.31
N LYS A 91 -10.33 9.47 18.91
CA LYS A 91 -10.01 10.76 19.56
C LYS A 91 -10.98 11.90 19.21
N SER A 92 -12.04 11.61 18.45
CA SER A 92 -13.04 12.60 17.98
C SER A 92 -12.45 13.76 17.18
N VAL A 93 -11.26 13.60 16.60
CA VAL A 93 -10.62 14.61 15.73
C VAL A 93 -11.31 14.65 14.37
N ILE A 94 -11.76 13.49 13.89
CA ILE A 94 -12.50 13.32 12.63
C ILE A 94 -13.78 12.51 12.87
N LYS A 95 -14.75 12.64 11.96
CA LYS A 95 -15.91 11.73 11.86
C LYS A 95 -15.87 11.00 10.53
N LEU A 96 -16.36 9.76 10.48
CA LEU A 96 -16.46 9.00 9.22
C LEU A 96 -17.37 9.68 8.18
N THR A 97 -18.34 10.47 8.65
CA THR A 97 -19.26 11.25 7.81
C THR A 97 -18.75 12.66 7.50
N ASP A 98 -17.58 13.07 8.00
CA ASP A 98 -17.03 14.39 7.67
C ASP A 98 -16.78 14.46 6.15
N PRO A 99 -17.21 15.53 5.46
CA PRO A 99 -16.81 15.74 4.08
C PRO A 99 -15.31 16.00 4.04
N ILE A 100 -14.62 15.45 3.03
CA ILE A 100 -13.15 15.58 2.96
C ILE A 100 -12.71 17.03 2.76
N THR A 101 -13.60 17.90 2.28
CA THR A 101 -13.38 19.35 2.11
C THR A 101 -13.17 20.11 3.41
N LYS A 102 -13.55 19.52 4.55
CA LYS A 102 -13.17 20.03 5.87
C LYS A 102 -11.65 20.06 6.05
N PHE A 103 -10.93 19.15 5.40
CA PHE A 103 -9.47 19.01 5.48
C PHE A 103 -8.80 19.46 4.19
N ILE A 104 -9.36 19.09 3.03
CA ILE A 104 -8.79 19.37 1.71
C ILE A 104 -9.82 20.15 0.86
N PRO A 105 -9.92 21.49 1.03
CA PRO A 105 -10.94 22.31 0.35
C PRO A 105 -10.95 22.22 -1.18
N ALA A 106 -9.80 21.87 -1.79
CA ALA A 106 -9.68 21.73 -3.25
C ALA A 106 -10.69 20.75 -3.85
N PHE A 107 -11.14 19.73 -3.10
CA PHE A 107 -12.14 18.77 -3.58
C PHE A 107 -13.57 19.32 -3.67
N LYS A 108 -13.83 20.58 -3.27
CA LYS A 108 -15.18 21.17 -3.20
C LYS A 108 -15.92 21.14 -4.54
N ASP A 109 -15.21 21.39 -5.63
CA ASP A 109 -15.79 21.55 -6.97
C ASP A 109 -15.56 20.33 -7.86
N VAL A 110 -15.14 19.19 -7.28
CA VAL A 110 -14.91 17.95 -8.02
C VAL A 110 -16.20 17.50 -8.71
N LYS A 111 -16.07 17.05 -9.96
CA LYS A 111 -17.18 16.58 -10.79
C LYS A 111 -17.08 15.09 -11.05
N VAL A 112 -18.15 14.50 -11.56
CA VAL A 112 -18.19 13.10 -12.00
C VAL A 112 -18.11 13.07 -13.52
N PHE A 113 -17.28 12.18 -14.05
CA PHE A 113 -17.23 11.90 -15.48
C PHE A 113 -18.61 11.45 -15.96
N ASP A 114 -19.13 12.07 -17.01
CA ASP A 114 -20.45 11.75 -17.56
C ASP A 114 -20.30 10.83 -18.79
N LYS A 115 -19.63 11.32 -19.84
CA LYS A 115 -19.38 10.55 -21.07
C LYS A 115 -18.24 11.15 -21.88
N GLY A 116 -17.71 10.37 -22.80
CA GLY A 116 -16.71 10.80 -23.78
C GLY A 116 -15.42 10.01 -23.70
N THR A 117 -14.31 10.68 -24.02
CA THR A 117 -12.96 10.11 -24.10
C THR A 117 -12.00 10.91 -23.23
N PRO A 118 -10.77 10.40 -22.96
CA PRO A 118 -9.77 11.16 -22.21
C PRO A 118 -9.35 12.49 -22.86
N LYS A 119 -9.72 12.76 -24.12
CA LYS A 119 -9.40 14.02 -24.83
C LYS A 119 -10.59 14.99 -24.92
N ASP A 120 -11.80 14.46 -24.83
CA ASP A 120 -13.05 15.21 -25.00
C ASP A 120 -14.15 14.49 -24.24
N TYR A 121 -14.56 15.06 -23.11
CA TYR A 121 -15.54 14.48 -22.20
C TYR A 121 -16.42 15.55 -21.56
N THR A 122 -17.61 15.15 -21.16
CA THR A 122 -18.50 15.95 -20.32
C THR A 122 -18.42 15.49 -18.87
N VAL A 123 -18.78 16.39 -17.96
CA VAL A 123 -18.87 16.12 -16.53
C VAL A 123 -20.23 16.53 -15.99
N ARG A 124 -20.60 15.97 -14.84
CA ARG A 124 -21.82 16.30 -14.11
C ARG A 124 -21.52 16.49 -12.62
N GLU A 125 -22.46 17.10 -11.91
CA GLU A 125 -22.37 17.21 -10.45
C GLU A 125 -22.41 15.83 -9.78
N PRO A 126 -21.65 15.63 -8.69
CA PRO A 126 -21.82 14.46 -7.83
C PRO A 126 -23.13 14.55 -7.05
N GLU A 127 -23.74 13.41 -6.71
CA GLU A 127 -24.96 13.35 -5.87
C GLU A 127 -24.72 13.88 -4.45
N ARG A 128 -23.49 13.74 -3.95
CA ARG A 128 -23.03 14.29 -2.68
C ARG A 128 -21.50 14.38 -2.67
N MET A 129 -20.96 15.14 -1.71
CA MET A 129 -19.52 15.20 -1.49
C MET A 129 -18.93 13.88 -0.99
N ILE A 130 -17.65 13.65 -1.30
CA ILE A 130 -16.84 12.58 -0.72
C ILE A 130 -16.74 12.79 0.79
N ASN A 131 -16.95 11.73 1.58
CA ASN A 131 -16.66 11.70 3.01
C ASN A 131 -15.51 10.72 3.34
N ILE A 132 -15.07 10.73 4.61
CA ILE A 132 -13.97 9.85 5.08
C ILE A 132 -14.30 8.36 4.87
N HIS A 133 -15.54 7.95 5.13
CA HIS A 133 -16.00 6.57 4.93
C HIS A 133 -15.80 6.13 3.48
N ASP A 134 -16.15 6.96 2.50
CA ASP A 134 -16.00 6.64 1.07
C ASP A 134 -14.55 6.40 0.69
N LEU A 135 -13.61 7.10 1.31
CA LEU A 135 -12.19 6.87 1.07
C LEU A 135 -11.73 5.54 1.67
N LEU A 136 -12.16 5.22 2.91
CA LEU A 136 -11.84 3.97 3.59
C LEU A 136 -12.39 2.74 2.86
N THR A 137 -13.56 2.89 2.22
CA THR A 137 -14.25 1.79 1.53
C THR A 137 -14.01 1.77 0.03
N HIS A 138 -13.15 2.64 -0.52
CA HIS A 138 -12.94 2.77 -1.97
C HIS A 138 -14.24 3.07 -2.76
N GLN A 139 -15.12 3.88 -2.18
CA GLN A 139 -16.38 4.32 -2.78
C GLN A 139 -16.37 5.83 -3.13
N ALA A 140 -15.20 6.47 -3.10
CA ALA A 140 -15.06 7.90 -3.36
C ALA A 140 -15.12 8.28 -4.86
N GLY A 141 -15.21 7.31 -5.78
CA GLY A 141 -15.14 7.55 -7.23
C GLY A 141 -13.73 7.85 -7.75
N LEU A 142 -12.69 7.70 -6.92
CA LEU A 142 -11.29 7.80 -7.33
C LEU A 142 -10.84 6.52 -8.05
N THR A 143 -9.70 6.58 -8.74
CA THR A 143 -9.14 5.44 -9.49
C THR A 143 -7.63 5.29 -9.33
N TYR A 144 -7.02 4.39 -10.11
CA TYR A 144 -5.59 4.30 -10.35
C TYR A 144 -5.29 4.41 -11.85
N ASP A 145 -4.10 4.93 -12.16
CA ASP A 145 -3.61 5.08 -13.52
C ASP A 145 -3.48 3.73 -14.27
N PHE A 146 -3.27 2.63 -13.55
CA PHE A 146 -2.95 1.32 -14.13
C PHE A 146 -4.15 0.36 -14.27
N LEU A 147 -5.37 0.75 -13.87
CA LEU A 147 -6.54 -0.14 -14.02
C LEU A 147 -6.90 -0.35 -15.48
N LEU A 148 -6.80 0.69 -16.31
CA LEU A 148 -7.05 0.64 -17.76
C LEU A 148 -8.49 0.27 -18.13
N GLU A 149 -9.46 0.58 -17.25
CA GLU A 149 -10.87 0.21 -17.41
C GLU A 149 -11.75 1.42 -17.78
N HIS A 150 -11.38 2.63 -17.35
CA HIS A 150 -12.19 3.83 -17.53
C HIS A 150 -11.39 5.01 -18.13
N PRO A 151 -12.01 5.94 -18.90
CA PRO A 151 -11.34 7.13 -19.43
C PRO A 151 -10.59 7.97 -18.38
N VAL A 152 -11.11 8.03 -17.15
CA VAL A 152 -10.46 8.76 -16.04
C VAL A 152 -9.11 8.13 -15.66
N ASP A 153 -8.94 6.81 -15.77
CA ASP A 153 -7.65 6.16 -15.54
C ASP A 153 -6.60 6.70 -16.52
N ALA A 154 -7.01 6.97 -17.76
CA ALA A 154 -6.15 7.58 -18.77
C ALA A 154 -5.84 9.05 -18.45
N LEU A 155 -6.79 9.80 -17.90
CA LEU A 155 -6.52 11.16 -17.39
C LEU A 155 -5.45 11.13 -16.30
N TYR A 156 -5.53 10.19 -15.36
CA TYR A 156 -4.51 10.02 -14.31
C TYR A 156 -3.13 9.71 -14.92
N ARG A 157 -3.05 8.82 -15.92
CA ARG A 157 -1.79 8.55 -16.65
C ARG A 157 -1.25 9.78 -17.36
N ASN A 158 -2.10 10.53 -18.06
CA ASN A 158 -1.70 11.74 -18.79
C ASN A 158 -1.14 12.80 -17.84
N GLU A 159 -1.74 12.93 -16.66
CA GLU A 159 -1.35 13.86 -15.61
C GLU A 159 -0.27 13.33 -14.65
N LYS A 160 0.25 12.13 -14.92
CA LYS A 160 1.31 11.45 -14.15
C LYS A 160 0.95 11.22 -12.68
N ILE A 161 -0.34 10.96 -12.41
CA ILE A 161 -0.87 10.60 -11.10
C ILE A 161 -0.69 9.08 -10.89
N ASN A 162 0.52 8.67 -10.52
CA ASN A 162 0.93 7.26 -10.60
C ASN A 162 0.86 6.51 -9.25
N GLY A 163 0.06 7.01 -8.30
CA GLY A 163 -0.01 6.48 -6.93
C GLY A 163 1.36 6.37 -6.28
N ALA A 164 1.65 5.26 -5.59
CA ALA A 164 2.92 5.00 -4.91
C ALA A 164 4.17 5.05 -5.81
N ARG A 165 4.03 5.13 -7.14
CA ARG A 165 5.15 5.31 -8.09
C ARG A 165 5.45 6.78 -8.41
N SER A 166 4.69 7.73 -7.86
CA SER A 166 4.91 9.17 -8.07
C SER A 166 6.19 9.65 -7.39
N GLU A 167 7.23 9.94 -8.17
CA GLU A 167 8.53 10.35 -7.63
C GLU A 167 8.69 11.87 -7.47
N LYS A 168 7.85 12.67 -8.16
CA LYS A 168 8.00 14.13 -8.26
C LYS A 168 6.92 14.93 -7.52
N LEU A 169 6.05 14.25 -6.79
CA LEU A 169 4.97 14.85 -6.04
C LEU A 169 5.20 14.61 -4.56
N ASN A 170 4.70 15.48 -3.70
CA ASN A 170 4.37 15.14 -2.32
C ASN A 170 2.86 14.81 -2.18
N THR A 171 2.41 14.46 -0.98
CA THR A 171 1.02 14.04 -0.73
C THR A 171 0.01 15.16 -1.01
N ALA A 172 0.34 16.41 -0.67
CA ALA A 172 -0.51 17.57 -0.92
C ALA A 172 -0.63 17.88 -2.42
N GLU A 173 0.48 17.84 -3.16
CA GLU A 173 0.51 18.06 -4.61
C GLU A 173 -0.26 16.96 -5.36
N LEU A 174 -0.16 15.71 -4.91
CA LEU A 174 -0.99 14.63 -5.43
C LEU A 174 -2.48 14.93 -5.21
N CYS A 175 -2.87 15.31 -3.99
CA CYS A 175 -4.26 15.64 -3.69
C CYS A 175 -4.79 16.83 -4.50
N ALA A 176 -3.96 17.84 -4.72
CA ALA A 176 -4.30 18.98 -5.57
C ALA A 176 -4.57 18.53 -7.02
N LYS A 177 -3.70 17.71 -7.60
CA LYS A 177 -3.93 17.13 -8.94
C LYS A 177 -5.18 16.26 -9.00
N LEU A 178 -5.46 15.48 -7.95
CA LEU A 178 -6.66 14.64 -7.89
C LEU A 178 -7.95 15.48 -7.88
N ALA A 179 -7.94 16.64 -7.22
CA ALA A 179 -9.08 17.54 -7.17
C ALA A 179 -9.42 18.16 -8.53
N GLU A 180 -8.46 18.22 -9.46
CA GLU A 180 -8.67 18.71 -10.83
C GLU A 180 -9.27 17.63 -11.75
N MET A 181 -9.25 16.36 -11.35
CA MET A 181 -9.73 15.24 -12.16
C MET A 181 -11.19 14.91 -11.85
N PRO A 182 -11.99 14.49 -12.85
CA PRO A 182 -13.33 13.97 -12.58
C PRO A 182 -13.29 12.61 -11.87
N LEU A 183 -14.29 12.34 -11.05
CA LEU A 183 -14.55 11.03 -10.43
C LEU A 183 -15.16 10.06 -11.45
N LEU A 184 -14.97 8.75 -11.25
CA LEU A 184 -15.62 7.68 -12.01
C LEU A 184 -17.14 7.66 -11.85
N PHE A 185 -17.59 7.88 -10.60
CA PHE A 185 -18.98 7.80 -10.20
C PHE A 185 -19.22 8.71 -8.98
N SER A 186 -20.49 8.94 -8.65
CA SER A 186 -20.85 9.75 -7.47
C SER A 186 -20.43 9.05 -6.17
N PRO A 187 -19.85 9.76 -5.19
CA PRO A 187 -19.38 9.14 -3.96
C PRO A 187 -20.46 8.29 -3.24
N GLY A 188 -20.09 7.06 -2.87
CA GLY A 188 -20.96 6.10 -2.18
C GLY A 188 -21.87 5.25 -3.07
N THR A 189 -21.88 5.45 -4.39
CA THR A 189 -22.81 4.70 -5.28
C THR A 189 -22.20 3.44 -5.90
N ALA A 190 -20.87 3.33 -5.93
CA ALA A 190 -20.15 2.16 -6.43
C ALA A 190 -18.81 1.99 -5.69
N TRP A 191 -18.11 0.89 -5.99
CA TRP A 191 -16.79 0.59 -5.46
C TRP A 191 -15.76 0.58 -6.59
N ASN A 192 -14.60 1.20 -6.37
CA ASN A 192 -13.44 1.10 -7.26
C ASN A 192 -12.12 1.29 -6.51
N TYR A 193 -11.22 0.33 -6.69
CA TYR A 193 -9.90 0.36 -6.08
C TYR A 193 -9.07 1.56 -6.54
N SER A 194 -8.45 2.29 -5.62
CA SER A 194 -7.99 3.65 -5.95
C SER A 194 -6.93 4.23 -5.04
N VAL A 195 -6.41 5.40 -5.43
CA VAL A 195 -5.56 6.29 -4.62
C VAL A 195 -6.24 6.87 -3.37
N ALA A 196 -7.48 6.47 -3.06
CA ALA A 196 -8.24 6.98 -1.92
C ALA A 196 -7.46 6.94 -0.59
N THR A 197 -6.63 5.91 -0.39
CA THR A 197 -5.82 5.80 0.83
C THR A 197 -4.63 6.76 0.89
N ASP A 198 -4.14 7.25 -0.26
CA ASP A 198 -3.16 8.35 -0.27
C ASP A 198 -3.81 9.66 0.21
N VAL A 199 -5.08 9.89 -0.16
CA VAL A 199 -5.88 11.01 0.34
C VAL A 199 -6.12 10.87 1.85
N LEU A 200 -6.40 9.66 2.34
CA LEU A 200 -6.49 9.40 3.79
C LEU A 200 -5.16 9.70 4.50
N GLY A 201 -4.03 9.31 3.92
CA GLY A 201 -2.70 9.67 4.42
C GLY A 201 -2.55 11.19 4.59
N HIS A 202 -2.97 11.96 3.58
CA HIS A 202 -2.94 13.42 3.68
C HIS A 202 -3.86 13.97 4.77
N ILE A 203 -5.05 13.37 4.95
CA ILE A 203 -5.97 13.77 6.01
C ILE A 203 -5.37 13.50 7.39
N VAL A 204 -4.62 12.39 7.57
CA VAL A 204 -3.86 12.15 8.82
C VAL A 204 -2.86 13.28 9.05
N GLU A 205 -2.13 13.70 8.02
CA GLU A 205 -1.15 14.79 8.14
C GLU A 205 -1.81 16.09 8.60
N LEU A 206 -2.89 16.49 7.92
CA LEU A 206 -3.60 17.73 8.19
C LEU A 206 -4.31 17.73 9.55
N ALA A 207 -4.92 16.60 9.93
CA ALA A 207 -5.67 16.48 11.19
C ALA A 207 -4.75 16.38 12.41
N SER A 208 -3.56 15.81 12.26
CA SER A 208 -2.61 15.62 13.36
C SER A 208 -1.54 16.72 13.45
N GLY A 209 -1.28 17.44 12.36
CA GLY A 209 -0.17 18.38 12.26
C GLY A 209 1.21 17.72 12.14
N LYS A 210 1.27 16.40 11.91
CA LYS A 210 2.51 15.62 11.73
C LYS A 210 2.64 15.15 10.28
N THR A 211 3.85 14.89 9.81
CA THR A 211 4.04 14.12 8.57
C THR A 211 3.56 12.69 8.77
N LEU A 212 3.17 12.00 7.68
CA LEU A 212 2.57 10.67 7.79
C LEU A 212 3.50 9.63 8.42
N ASP A 213 4.80 9.71 8.12
CA ASP A 213 5.85 8.86 8.68
C ASP A 213 6.02 9.09 10.18
N ALA A 214 6.02 10.35 10.63
CA ALA A 214 6.10 10.69 12.05
C ALA A 214 4.84 10.25 12.81
N TYR A 215 3.65 10.42 12.24
CA TYR A 215 2.42 9.93 12.86
C TYR A 215 2.44 8.40 13.00
N PHE A 216 2.80 7.67 11.92
CA PHE A 216 2.88 6.22 11.95
C PHE A 216 3.90 5.75 12.98
N LYS A 217 5.08 6.37 13.00
CA LYS A 217 6.14 6.05 13.95
C LYS A 217 5.64 6.17 15.39
N ASP A 218 5.12 7.33 15.77
CA ASP A 218 4.74 7.62 17.16
C ASP A 218 3.52 6.85 17.65
N HIS A 219 2.57 6.54 16.76
CA HIS A 219 1.25 6.04 17.14
C HIS A 219 0.97 4.59 16.75
N ILE A 220 1.80 3.98 15.90
CA ILE A 220 1.60 2.62 15.42
C ILE A 220 2.90 1.82 15.51
N LEU A 221 3.97 2.27 14.85
CA LEU A 221 5.17 1.47 14.65
C LEU A 221 5.98 1.31 15.94
N ASP A 222 6.33 2.41 16.63
CA ASP A 222 7.08 2.34 17.88
C ASP A 222 6.32 1.58 18.99
N PRO A 223 5.01 1.83 19.23
CA PRO A 223 4.25 1.08 20.22
C PRO A 223 4.19 -0.43 19.96
N LEU A 224 4.24 -0.86 18.69
CA LEU A 224 4.23 -2.27 18.29
C LEU A 224 5.63 -2.85 18.11
N GLY A 225 6.69 -2.03 18.23
CA GLY A 225 8.07 -2.48 18.03
C GLY A 225 8.44 -2.78 16.58
N MET A 226 7.73 -2.19 15.61
CA MET A 226 7.92 -2.37 14.17
C MET A 226 9.14 -1.57 13.66
N VAL A 227 10.35 -2.01 14.05
CA VAL A 227 11.60 -1.26 13.84
C VAL A 227 12.14 -1.31 12.41
N ASP A 228 11.59 -2.17 11.56
CA ASP A 228 11.96 -2.36 10.17
C ASP A 228 10.84 -1.96 9.19
N THR A 229 9.89 -1.14 9.67
CA THR A 229 8.80 -0.57 8.88
C THR A 229 9.01 0.91 8.65
N PHE A 230 9.02 1.34 7.39
CA PHE A 230 9.27 2.75 7.04
C PHE A 230 8.84 3.08 5.61
N PHE A 231 8.61 4.37 5.36
CA PHE A 231 8.41 4.90 3.99
C PHE A 231 9.73 5.02 3.23
N HIS A 232 10.82 5.29 3.95
CA HIS A 232 12.16 5.43 3.39
C HIS A 232 13.12 4.45 4.06
N ILE A 233 13.76 3.58 3.27
CA ILE A 233 14.71 2.62 3.80
C ILE A 233 15.98 3.30 4.29
N PRO A 234 16.40 3.07 5.55
CA PRO A 234 17.71 3.48 6.03
C PRO A 234 18.83 2.86 5.20
N ASP A 235 19.90 3.64 4.99
CA ASP A 235 21.03 3.25 4.15
C ASP A 235 21.70 1.95 4.60
N ASP A 236 21.75 1.72 5.92
CA ASP A 236 22.33 0.56 6.61
C ASP A 236 21.42 -0.68 6.63
N LYS A 237 20.18 -0.57 6.12
CA LYS A 237 19.24 -1.69 5.99
C LYS A 237 18.96 -2.07 4.54
N ARG A 238 19.51 -1.33 3.57
CA ARG A 238 19.22 -1.54 2.13
C ARG A 238 19.63 -2.92 1.62
N ASP A 239 20.69 -3.48 2.16
CA ASP A 239 21.18 -4.83 1.83
C ASP A 239 20.18 -5.94 2.19
N ARG A 240 19.24 -5.68 3.10
CA ARG A 240 18.13 -6.57 3.47
C ARG A 240 16.91 -6.45 2.54
N LEU A 241 16.90 -5.50 1.60
CA LEU A 241 15.74 -5.26 0.72
C LEU A 241 15.68 -6.31 -0.39
N MET A 242 14.51 -6.91 -0.56
CA MET A 242 14.24 -7.86 -1.64
C MET A 242 14.35 -7.18 -3.02
N HIS A 243 14.79 -7.91 -4.04
CA HIS A 243 14.63 -7.48 -5.43
C HIS A 243 13.18 -7.66 -5.84
N ASN A 244 12.63 -6.66 -6.53
CA ASN A 244 11.26 -6.72 -7.04
C ASN A 244 11.26 -6.92 -8.55
N TYR A 245 10.46 -7.87 -9.01
CA TYR A 245 10.37 -8.24 -10.42
C TYR A 245 8.97 -7.98 -10.95
N SER A 246 8.88 -7.57 -12.21
CA SER A 246 7.64 -7.46 -12.96
C SER A 246 7.63 -8.46 -14.11
N TYR A 247 6.49 -9.07 -14.36
CA TYR A 247 6.29 -9.99 -15.47
C TYR A 247 5.60 -9.26 -16.62
N ASP A 248 6.22 -9.27 -17.80
CA ASP A 248 5.62 -8.81 -19.04
C ASP A 248 4.88 -9.99 -19.69
N PRO A 249 3.54 -10.02 -19.70
CA PRO A 249 2.78 -11.14 -20.25
C PRO A 249 2.84 -11.22 -21.77
N LEU A 250 3.10 -10.10 -22.47
CA LEU A 250 3.20 -10.06 -23.93
C LEU A 250 4.53 -10.67 -24.38
N LYS A 251 5.62 -10.30 -23.72
CA LYS A 251 6.96 -10.86 -23.99
C LYS A 251 7.22 -12.18 -23.29
N ARG A 252 6.39 -12.52 -22.30
CA ARG A 252 6.55 -13.66 -21.39
C ARG A 252 7.87 -13.63 -20.62
N GLU A 253 8.34 -12.43 -20.29
CA GLU A 253 9.64 -12.16 -19.67
C GLU A 253 9.46 -11.59 -18.27
N THR A 254 10.28 -12.06 -17.32
CA THR A 254 10.41 -11.44 -15.99
C THR A 254 11.56 -10.44 -16.02
N LYS A 255 11.32 -9.20 -15.55
CA LYS A 255 12.32 -8.12 -15.51
C LYS A 255 12.44 -7.54 -14.12
N LEU A 256 13.64 -7.14 -13.75
CA LEU A 256 13.89 -6.43 -12.50
C LEU A 256 13.21 -5.06 -12.56
N ALA A 257 12.20 -4.84 -11.71
CA ALA A 257 11.45 -3.59 -11.62
C ALA A 257 12.07 -2.63 -10.61
N ASP A 258 12.53 -3.13 -9.48
CA ASP A 258 13.15 -2.36 -8.40
C ASP A 258 14.20 -3.25 -7.69
N SER A 259 15.26 -2.65 -7.16
CA SER A 259 16.34 -3.34 -6.44
C SER A 259 16.94 -2.42 -5.38
N PRO A 260 17.67 -2.95 -4.39
CA PRO A 260 18.33 -2.15 -3.35
C PRO A 260 19.08 -0.92 -3.87
N GLU A 261 19.76 -1.03 -5.00
CA GLU A 261 20.66 -0.01 -5.55
C GLU A 261 19.92 1.17 -6.19
N ARG A 262 18.69 0.95 -6.66
CA ARG A 262 17.92 1.94 -7.44
C ARG A 262 16.51 2.13 -6.92
N THR A 263 16.25 1.74 -5.69
CA THR A 263 14.90 1.76 -5.16
C THR A 263 14.34 3.18 -5.03
N ILE A 264 13.05 3.34 -5.37
CA ILE A 264 12.33 4.60 -5.20
C ILE A 264 12.00 4.90 -3.72
N TYR A 265 12.24 3.94 -2.83
CA TYR A 265 12.04 4.05 -1.38
C TYR A 265 13.31 4.50 -0.64
N ARG A 266 14.37 4.90 -1.35
CA ARG A 266 15.57 5.46 -0.72
C ARG A 266 15.25 6.83 -0.09
N PRO A 267 16.08 7.31 0.86
CA PRO A 267 15.88 8.62 1.46
C PRO A 267 15.85 9.76 0.43
N GLY A 268 15.09 10.82 0.74
CA GLY A 268 14.99 12.04 -0.07
C GLY A 268 13.75 12.15 -0.95
N ARG A 269 12.86 11.17 -0.94
CA ARG A 269 11.54 11.27 -1.58
C ARG A 269 10.57 12.03 -0.68
N ALA A 270 9.81 12.97 -1.24
CA ALA A 270 8.82 13.74 -0.48
C ALA A 270 7.48 13.03 -0.32
N PHE A 271 7.15 12.08 -1.21
CA PHE A 271 5.86 11.42 -1.19
C PHE A 271 5.78 10.30 -0.15
N LEU A 272 4.92 10.49 0.86
CA LEU A 272 4.56 9.48 1.84
C LEU A 272 3.23 8.83 1.43
N SER A 273 3.29 7.84 0.54
CA SER A 273 2.09 7.21 -0.04
C SER A 273 1.34 6.33 0.98
N GLY A 274 0.26 6.83 1.58
CA GLY A 274 -0.62 6.02 2.45
C GLY A 274 -1.27 4.82 1.74
N GLY A 275 -1.30 4.83 0.40
CA GLY A 275 -1.79 3.73 -0.42
C GLY A 275 -0.77 2.65 -0.75
N GLY A 276 0.53 2.90 -0.59
CA GLY A 276 1.54 1.97 -1.10
C GLY A 276 2.99 2.21 -0.71
N GLY A 277 3.26 3.09 0.25
CA GLY A 277 4.57 3.66 0.51
C GLY A 277 5.43 2.90 1.53
N LEU A 278 4.89 1.96 2.30
CA LEU A 278 5.66 1.28 3.33
C LEU A 278 6.49 0.11 2.76
N LEU A 279 7.65 -0.04 3.38
CA LEU A 279 8.46 -1.25 3.44
C LEU A 279 8.25 -1.89 4.82
N SER A 280 8.35 -3.22 4.93
CA SER A 280 8.20 -3.94 6.19
C SER A 280 8.91 -5.30 6.15
N THR A 281 9.07 -5.94 7.31
CA THR A 281 9.41 -7.37 7.44
C THR A 281 8.14 -8.20 7.65
N MET A 282 8.29 -9.53 7.71
CA MET A 282 7.21 -10.43 8.10
C MET A 282 6.85 -10.28 9.59
N GLU A 283 7.83 -10.00 10.45
CA GLU A 283 7.61 -9.85 11.89
C GLU A 283 6.84 -8.58 12.22
N ASP A 284 7.23 -7.47 11.58
CA ASP A 284 6.63 -6.18 11.84
C ASP A 284 5.14 -6.12 11.42
N TYR A 285 4.76 -6.77 10.32
CA TYR A 285 3.44 -6.63 9.70
C TYR A 285 2.41 -7.65 10.21
#